data_AF-A0A8D8FUI0-F1
#
_entry.id   AF-A0A8D8FUI0-F1
#
_cell.length_a   1.000
_cell.length_b   1.000
_cell.length_c   1.000
_cell.angle_alpha   90.00
_cell.angle_beta   90.00
_cell.angle_gamma   90.00
#
_symmetry.space_group_name_H-M   'P 1'
#
loop_
_entity.id
_entity.type
_entity.pdbx_description
1 polymer ?
#
loop_
_entity_poly.entity_id
_entity_poly.type
_entity_poly.pdbx_seq_one_letter_code
_entity_poly.pdbx_strand_id
1 'polypeptide(L)'
;TVSAIVYKRFKIEKFPHKLQFRLLTEKLIFTKSKAAKHIPVKMSYMLAHLHNGWQVDQAILSEEDRVVVIRFGHDWDPTCMKMDEVLYSIAEKVKNFAVIYLVDITAVPDFNKMYELYDPCTVMFFFRNKHIMIDLGTGNNNKINWPLEDKQEMIDIVETVYRGARKGRGLVVSPKDYSTKYRY
;
A
#
# COMPACT_ATOMS: atom_id res chain seq x y z
N THR A 1 -33.94 -34.17 4.25
CA THR A 1 -34.00 -35.47 3.58
C THR A 1 -32.76 -35.63 2.73
N VAL A 2 -31.93 -36.60 3.07
CA VAL A 2 -30.56 -36.82 2.59
C VAL A 2 -30.56 -37.42 1.18
N SER A 3 -29.66 -37.00 0.29
CA SER A 3 -29.11 -37.77 -0.86
C SER A 3 -28.15 -36.90 -1.66
N ALA A 4 -27.03 -37.33 -2.23
CA ALA A 4 -26.13 -38.47 -2.04
C ALA A 4 -24.88 -38.10 -2.87
N ILE A 5 -23.67 -38.21 -2.31
CA ILE A 5 -22.41 -37.97 -3.02
C ILE A 5 -22.07 -39.25 -3.79
N VAL A 6 -21.99 -39.17 -5.12
CA VAL A 6 -21.54 -40.29 -5.97
C VAL A 6 -20.06 -40.10 -6.29
N TYR A 7 -19.19 -40.84 -5.59
CA TYR A 7 -17.79 -41.03 -5.99
C TYR A 7 -17.72 -42.05 -7.12
N LYS A 8 -17.35 -41.64 -8.33
CA LYS A 8 -17.06 -42.59 -9.43
C LYS A 8 -15.56 -42.86 -9.49
N ARG A 9 -15.26 -44.13 -9.23
CA ARG A 9 -13.97 -44.83 -9.15
C ARG A 9 -13.10 -44.59 -10.40
N PHE A 10 -11.89 -44.07 -10.22
CA PHE A 10 -10.86 -44.01 -11.25
C PHE A 10 -10.45 -45.43 -11.65
N LYS A 11 -10.56 -45.76 -12.94
CA LYS A 11 -10.05 -47.00 -13.52
C LYS A 11 -8.73 -46.64 -14.23
N ILE A 12 -7.63 -47.18 -13.70
CA ILE A 12 -6.30 -47.03 -14.29
C ILE A 12 -6.15 -48.13 -15.34
N GLU A 13 -6.16 -47.76 -16.62
CA GLU A 13 -5.76 -48.64 -17.72
C GLU A 13 -4.48 -48.05 -18.36
N LYS A 14 -3.39 -48.82 -18.31
CA LYS A 14 -2.13 -48.57 -19.02
C LYS A 14 -2.25 -49.08 -20.46
N PHE A 15 -1.54 -48.43 -21.41
CA PHE A 15 -0.75 -48.96 -22.56
C PHE A 15 -0.61 -47.87 -23.67
N PRO A 16 0.29 -47.98 -24.68
CA PRO A 16 1.69 -47.55 -24.66
C PRO A 16 2.08 -46.52 -25.77
N HIS A 17 3.32 -46.03 -25.69
CA HIS A 17 4.17 -45.32 -26.67
C HIS A 17 3.69 -44.91 -28.09
N LYS A 18 4.04 -43.64 -28.41
CA LYS A 18 4.43 -43.02 -29.71
C LYS A 18 3.39 -42.28 -30.59
N LEU A 19 3.67 -40.98 -30.70
CA LEU A 19 3.59 -40.04 -31.84
C LEU A 19 2.25 -39.51 -32.40
N GLN A 20 2.25 -38.16 -32.47
CA GLN A 20 1.74 -37.25 -33.51
C GLN A 20 0.30 -36.69 -33.45
N PHE A 21 0.26 -35.40 -33.10
CA PHE A 21 -0.45 -34.28 -33.74
C PHE A 21 -1.86 -34.49 -34.31
N ARG A 22 -2.84 -33.82 -33.71
CA ARG A 22 -3.88 -33.10 -34.47
C ARG A 22 -4.47 -31.95 -33.65
N LEU A 23 -4.16 -30.73 -34.07
CA LEU A 23 -4.88 -29.51 -33.74
C LEU A 23 -6.33 -29.67 -34.22
N LEU A 24 -7.29 -29.54 -33.32
CA LEU A 24 -8.67 -29.25 -33.66
C LEU A 24 -9.19 -28.19 -32.69
N THR A 25 -9.23 -26.99 -33.25
CA THR A 25 -9.91 -25.80 -32.78
C THR A 25 -11.38 -26.07 -32.54
N GLU A 26 -11.88 -25.85 -31.31
CA GLU A 26 -13.30 -25.58 -31.09
C GLU A 26 -13.46 -24.34 -30.22
N LYS A 27 -14.02 -23.32 -30.86
CA LYS A 27 -14.51 -22.07 -30.26
C LYS A 27 -15.69 -22.40 -29.36
N LEU A 28 -15.54 -22.24 -28.04
CA LEU A 28 -16.70 -22.15 -27.15
C LEU A 28 -17.07 -20.69 -26.94
N ILE A 29 -18.18 -20.31 -27.57
CA ILE A 29 -18.91 -19.06 -27.36
C ILE A 29 -19.46 -19.10 -25.93
N PHE A 30 -18.88 -18.32 -25.02
CA PHE A 30 -19.37 -18.18 -23.65
C PHE A 30 -20.41 -17.05 -23.60
N THR A 31 -21.67 -17.44 -23.51
CA THR A 31 -22.82 -16.56 -23.30
C THR A 31 -22.74 -15.87 -21.94
N LYS A 32 -22.87 -14.53 -21.93
CA LYS A 32 -23.02 -13.69 -20.74
C LYS A 32 -24.13 -14.19 -19.81
N SER A 33 -23.83 -14.40 -18.52
CA SER A 33 -24.78 -14.09 -17.44
C SER A 33 -24.13 -14.00 -16.05
N LYS A 34 -24.08 -12.76 -15.56
CA LYS A 34 -24.35 -12.24 -14.21
C LYS A 34 -23.59 -12.76 -12.97
N ALA A 35 -23.16 -11.73 -12.22
CA ALA A 35 -22.84 -11.68 -10.80
C ALA A 35 -21.46 -12.20 -10.38
N ALA A 36 -20.41 -11.58 -10.94
CA ALA A 36 -19.19 -11.41 -10.17
C ALA A 36 -19.52 -10.53 -8.95
N LYS A 37 -19.82 -11.16 -7.81
CA LYS A 37 -19.68 -10.48 -6.52
C LYS A 37 -18.23 -10.03 -6.46
N HIS A 38 -18.03 -8.71 -6.51
CA HIS A 38 -16.73 -8.10 -6.33
C HIS A 38 -16.29 -8.45 -4.90
N ILE A 39 -15.55 -9.54 -4.77
CA ILE A 39 -14.81 -9.83 -3.54
C ILE A 39 -13.77 -8.70 -3.50
N PRO A 40 -13.79 -7.80 -2.51
CA PRO A 40 -12.70 -6.85 -2.36
C PRO A 40 -11.45 -7.68 -2.10
N VAL A 41 -10.64 -7.86 -3.14
CA VAL A 41 -9.35 -8.50 -3.03
C VAL A 41 -8.55 -7.60 -2.08
N LYS A 42 -8.29 -8.10 -0.88
CA LYS A 42 -7.53 -7.40 0.15
C LYS A 42 -6.14 -7.10 -0.45
N MET A 43 -5.91 -5.85 -0.85
CA MET A 43 -4.66 -5.39 -1.49
C MET A 43 -3.50 -5.27 -0.48
N SER A 44 -3.76 -5.58 0.80
CA SER A 44 -2.85 -5.43 1.94
C SER A 44 -1.76 -6.51 2.04
N TYR A 45 -1.54 -7.35 1.02
CA TYR A 45 -0.57 -8.46 1.11
C TYR A 45 0.83 -8.14 0.59
N MET A 46 1.03 -6.97 -0.04
CA MET A 46 2.31 -6.66 -0.70
C MET A 46 3.18 -5.67 0.07
N LEU A 47 2.58 -4.76 0.85
CA LEU A 47 3.31 -3.81 1.70
C LEU A 47 3.45 -4.38 3.12
N ALA A 48 4.54 -4.06 3.78
CA ALA A 48 4.82 -4.57 5.12
C ALA A 48 3.92 -3.88 6.16
N HIS A 49 3.14 -4.67 6.89
CA HIS A 49 2.32 -4.20 8.00
C HIS A 49 3.08 -4.29 9.32
N LEU A 50 2.96 -3.25 10.14
CA LEU A 50 3.46 -3.23 11.51
C LEU A 50 2.26 -3.31 12.46
N HIS A 51 2.31 -4.25 13.39
CA HIS A 51 1.18 -4.65 14.23
C HIS A 51 1.32 -4.25 15.70
N ASN A 52 2.46 -3.68 16.10
CA ASN A 52 2.69 -3.20 17.46
C ASN A 52 3.62 -1.98 17.47
N GLY A 53 3.60 -1.22 18.57
CA GLY A 53 4.41 0.00 18.73
C GLY A 53 5.91 -0.24 18.60
N TRP A 54 6.39 -1.35 19.16
CA TRP A 54 7.81 -1.73 19.09
C TRP A 54 8.30 -1.96 17.65
N GLN A 55 7.48 -2.56 16.79
CA GLN A 55 7.79 -2.75 15.38
C GLN A 55 7.89 -1.41 14.64
N VAL A 56 7.03 -0.45 14.98
CA VAL A 56 7.08 0.92 14.43
C VAL A 56 8.36 1.62 14.86
N ASP A 57 8.67 1.62 16.15
CA ASP A 57 9.89 2.23 16.68
C ASP A 57 11.14 1.59 16.07
N GLN A 58 11.18 0.25 16.01
CA GLN A 58 12.30 -0.47 15.42
C GLN A 58 12.46 -0.15 13.94
N ALA A 59 11.38 -0.11 13.16
CA ALA A 59 11.43 0.22 11.73
C ALA A 59 11.98 1.63 11.49
N ILE A 60 11.65 2.59 12.37
CA ILE A 60 12.17 3.97 12.30
C ILE A 60 13.65 4.03 12.70
N LEU A 61 14.05 3.26 13.72
CA LEU A 61 15.42 3.23 14.23
C LEU A 61 16.40 2.46 13.34
N SER A 62 15.94 1.39 12.69
CA SER A 62 16.80 0.51 11.89
C SER A 62 17.25 1.12 10.56
N GLU A 63 16.58 2.16 10.08
CA GLU A 63 16.81 2.76 8.77
C GLU A 63 17.68 4.02 8.88
N GLU A 64 18.94 3.89 8.48
CA GLU A 64 19.92 4.97 8.55
C GLU A 64 20.00 5.80 7.25
N ASP A 65 19.79 5.16 6.10
CA ASP A 65 20.05 5.76 4.78
C ASP A 65 18.81 5.87 3.89
N ARG A 66 17.64 5.47 4.39
CA ARG A 66 16.36 5.54 3.68
C ARG A 66 15.32 6.30 4.48
N VAL A 67 14.40 6.94 3.77
CA VAL A 67 13.21 7.55 4.38
C VAL A 67 12.23 6.45 4.75
N VAL A 68 11.79 6.43 6.00
CA VAL A 68 10.73 5.55 6.47
C VAL A 68 9.40 6.27 6.27
N VAL A 69 8.60 5.77 5.34
CA VAL A 69 7.26 6.27 5.05
C VAL A 69 6.27 5.37 5.78
N ILE A 70 5.48 5.94 6.68
CA ILE A 70 4.48 5.19 7.44
C ILE A 70 3.10 5.73 7.14
N ARG A 71 2.22 4.86 6.64
CA ARG A 71 0.80 5.14 6.51
C ARG A 71 0.08 4.66 7.77
N PHE A 72 -0.48 5.58 8.54
CA PHE A 72 -1.39 5.28 9.63
C PHE A 72 -2.82 5.41 9.13
N GLY A 73 -3.61 4.35 9.28
CA GLY A 73 -5.03 4.36 8.94
C GLY A 73 -5.62 2.96 8.93
N HIS A 74 -6.89 2.83 8.54
CA HIS A 74 -7.54 1.53 8.47
C HIS A 74 -7.50 0.96 7.05
N ASP A 75 -7.11 -0.30 6.90
CA ASP A 75 -7.03 -0.95 5.58
C ASP A 75 -8.38 -1.04 4.86
N TRP A 76 -9.49 -0.99 5.61
CA TRP A 76 -10.84 -1.01 5.08
C TRP A 76 -11.37 0.37 4.68
N ASP A 77 -10.67 1.44 5.03
CA ASP A 77 -11.11 2.79 4.69
C ASP A 77 -10.85 3.10 3.20
N PRO A 78 -11.83 3.65 2.45
CA PRO A 78 -11.65 3.97 1.03
C PRO A 78 -10.50 4.95 0.74
N THR A 79 -10.22 5.89 1.65
CA THR A 79 -9.12 6.85 1.48
C THR A 79 -7.77 6.16 1.66
N CYS A 80 -7.66 5.25 2.64
CA CYS A 80 -6.48 4.41 2.83
C CYS A 80 -6.25 3.49 1.62
N MET A 81 -7.30 2.84 1.11
CA MET A 81 -7.17 1.97 -0.07
C MET A 81 -6.62 2.70 -1.30
N LYS A 82 -7.08 3.93 -1.55
CA LYS A 82 -6.53 4.76 -2.63
C LYS A 82 -5.06 5.10 -2.41
N MET A 83 -4.70 5.49 -1.19
CA MET A 83 -3.32 5.83 -0.84
C MET A 83 -2.41 4.60 -0.95
N ASP A 84 -2.87 3.44 -0.48
CA ASP A 84 -2.13 2.18 -0.52
C ASP A 84 -1.86 1.73 -1.96
N GLU A 85 -2.80 1.93 -2.88
CA GLU A 85 -2.58 1.64 -4.31
C GLU A 85 -1.43 2.49 -4.88
N VAL A 86 -1.39 3.77 -4.53
CA VAL A 86 -0.30 4.67 -4.94
C VAL A 86 1.01 4.24 -4.31
N LEU A 87 1.04 4.06 -2.99
CA LEU A 87 2.22 3.61 -2.23
C LEU A 87 2.78 2.29 -2.77
N TYR A 88 1.90 1.33 -3.08
CA TYR A 88 2.29 0.04 -3.65
C TYR A 88 2.94 0.21 -5.02
N SER A 89 2.36 1.05 -5.88
CA SER A 89 2.89 1.28 -7.22
C SER A 89 4.25 1.98 -7.27
N ILE A 90 4.58 2.74 -6.21
CA ILE A 90 5.86 3.46 -6.10
C ILE A 90 6.90 2.68 -5.28
N ALA A 91 6.49 1.71 -4.46
CA ALA A 91 7.36 1.00 -3.52
C ALA A 91 8.64 0.47 -4.19
N GLU A 92 8.49 -0.18 -5.35
CA GLU A 92 9.63 -0.73 -6.09
C GLU A 92 10.53 0.37 -6.72
N LYS A 93 9.95 1.53 -7.06
CA LYS A 93 10.69 2.66 -7.65
C LYS A 93 11.52 3.40 -6.61
N VAL A 94 11.01 3.53 -5.39
CA VAL A 94 11.65 4.30 -4.31
C VAL A 94 12.50 3.44 -3.37
N LYS A 95 12.53 2.11 -3.54
CA LYS A 95 13.20 1.14 -2.63
C LYS A 95 14.65 1.47 -2.26
N ASN A 96 15.36 2.18 -3.15
CA ASN A 96 16.77 2.54 -2.98
C ASN A 96 16.96 3.66 -1.94
N PHE A 97 15.95 4.49 -1.70
CA PHE A 97 16.04 5.67 -0.84
C PHE A 97 14.85 5.85 0.12
N ALA A 98 13.83 5.00 0.03
CA ALA A 98 12.71 4.95 0.95
C ALA A 98 12.19 3.53 1.16
N VAL A 99 11.57 3.32 2.32
CA VAL A 99 10.85 2.10 2.69
C VAL A 99 9.45 2.49 3.15
N ILE A 100 8.45 1.67 2.81
CA ILE A 100 7.03 1.97 3.07
C ILE A 100 6.47 0.91 4.01
N TYR A 101 5.84 1.37 5.09
CA TYR A 101 5.13 0.54 6.05
C TYR A 101 3.69 1.00 6.22
N LEU A 102 2.82 0.03 6.53
CA LEU A 102 1.41 0.26 6.83
C LEU A 102 1.16 -0.04 8.30
N VAL A 103 0.42 0.83 8.97
CA VAL A 103 0.06 0.70 10.39
C VAL A 103 -1.45 0.90 10.53
N ASP A 104 -2.10 -0.07 11.17
CA ASP A 104 -3.51 0.07 11.56
C ASP A 104 -3.61 0.77 12.92
N ILE A 105 -4.29 1.91 12.96
CA ILE A 105 -4.48 2.73 14.17
C ILE A 105 -5.35 2.04 15.23
N THR A 106 -6.12 1.00 14.87
CA THR A 106 -6.81 0.16 15.86
C THR A 106 -5.87 -0.85 16.51
N ALA A 107 -4.91 -1.39 15.74
CA ALA A 107 -3.96 -2.36 16.25
C ALA A 107 -2.87 -1.68 17.10
N VAL A 108 -2.45 -0.47 16.71
CA VAL A 108 -1.39 0.29 17.36
C VAL A 108 -1.90 1.69 17.75
N PRO A 109 -2.66 1.81 18.85
CA PRO A 109 -3.23 3.09 19.27
C PRO A 109 -2.22 4.03 19.95
N ASP A 110 -1.04 3.54 20.31
CA ASP A 110 -0.03 4.26 21.12
C ASP A 110 0.38 5.61 20.49
N PHE A 111 0.39 5.67 19.15
CA PHE A 111 0.80 6.87 18.40
C PHE A 111 -0.34 7.86 18.15
N ASN A 112 -1.61 7.48 18.41
CA ASN A 112 -2.76 8.31 18.03
C ASN A 112 -2.75 9.67 18.74
N LYS A 113 -2.43 9.68 20.04
CA LYS A 113 -2.33 10.93 20.80
C LYS A 113 -1.03 11.68 20.50
N MET A 114 0.08 10.97 20.32
CA MET A 114 1.39 11.57 20.10
C MET A 114 1.47 12.32 18.77
N TYR A 115 0.92 11.72 17.71
CA TYR A 115 0.92 12.31 16.38
C TYR A 115 -0.41 12.95 16.01
N GLU A 116 -1.41 13.01 16.89
CA GLU A 116 -2.74 13.59 16.62
C GLU A 116 -3.44 12.93 15.40
N LEU A 117 -3.45 11.59 15.37
CA LEU A 117 -4.03 10.79 14.28
C LEU A 117 -5.55 10.71 14.43
N TYR A 118 -6.24 11.76 13.98
CA TYR A 118 -7.72 11.82 13.96
C TYR A 118 -8.31 11.60 12.56
N ASP A 119 -7.51 11.82 11.52
CA ASP A 119 -7.90 11.64 10.12
C ASP A 119 -7.91 10.15 9.73
N PRO A 120 -8.75 9.73 8.76
CA PRO A 120 -8.87 8.33 8.37
C PRO A 120 -7.60 7.74 7.76
N CYS A 121 -6.83 8.55 7.04
CA CYS A 121 -5.57 8.18 6.42
C CYS A 121 -4.55 9.29 6.67
N THR A 122 -3.40 8.93 7.23
CA THR A 122 -2.28 9.86 7.38
C THR A 122 -0.98 9.21 6.95
N VAL A 123 -0.12 9.99 6.29
CA VAL A 123 1.23 9.55 5.92
C VAL A 123 2.24 10.47 6.58
N MET A 124 3.20 9.84 7.25
CA MET A 124 4.30 10.51 7.95
C MET A 124 5.65 10.00 7.43
N PHE A 125 6.66 10.84 7.55
CA PHE A 125 7.99 10.59 7.01
C PHE A 125 9.03 10.69 8.12
N PHE A 126 9.87 9.67 8.23
CA PHE A 126 10.96 9.63 9.21
C PHE A 126 12.29 9.39 8.51
N PHE A 127 13.35 9.95 9.07
CA PHE A 127 14.72 9.71 8.61
C PHE A 127 15.66 9.77 9.81
N ARG A 128 16.42 8.69 10.07
CA ARG A 128 17.36 8.61 11.21
C ARG A 128 16.72 8.99 12.55
N ASN A 129 15.58 8.37 12.88
CA ASN A 129 14.80 8.64 14.09
C ASN A 129 14.28 10.10 14.22
N LYS A 130 14.24 10.85 13.12
CA LYS A 130 13.66 12.20 13.11
C LYS A 130 12.44 12.23 12.23
N HIS A 131 11.36 12.78 12.75
CA HIS A 131 10.19 13.12 11.96
C HIS A 131 10.53 14.28 11.02
N ILE A 132 10.27 14.12 9.72
CA ILE A 132 10.52 15.12 8.69
C ILE A 132 9.20 15.78 8.31
N MET A 133 9.09 17.07 8.61
CA MET A 133 7.94 17.88 8.24
C MET A 133 8.02 18.29 6.78
N ILE A 134 6.86 18.40 6.13
CA ILE A 134 6.74 18.77 4.72
C ILE A 134 5.78 19.94 4.61
N ASP A 135 6.27 21.07 4.11
CA ASP A 135 5.43 22.20 3.76
C ASP A 135 4.73 21.90 2.43
N LEU A 136 3.43 21.60 2.53
CA LEU A 136 2.54 21.28 1.42
C LEU A 136 1.61 22.46 1.08
N GLY A 137 1.69 23.58 1.82
CA GLY A 137 0.79 24.72 1.67
C GLY A 137 -0.64 24.51 2.21
N THR A 138 -0.91 23.38 2.86
CA THR A 138 -2.21 23.07 3.49
C THR A 138 -2.35 23.60 4.92
N GLY A 139 -1.26 24.11 5.49
CA GLY A 139 -1.18 24.61 6.87
C GLY A 139 -0.79 23.54 7.90
N ASN A 140 -0.86 22.24 7.55
CA ASN A 140 -0.35 21.15 8.37
C ASN A 140 0.90 20.53 7.74
N ASN A 141 2.05 20.76 8.36
CA ASN A 141 3.33 20.27 7.84
C ASN A 141 3.76 18.94 8.45
N ASN A 142 3.02 18.44 9.44
CA ASN A 142 3.40 17.23 10.17
C ASN A 142 3.02 15.94 9.42
N LYS A 143 2.02 15.98 8.55
CA LYS A 143 1.48 14.78 7.91
C LYS A 143 0.72 15.12 6.63
N ILE A 144 0.62 14.14 5.74
CA ILE A 144 -0.32 14.18 4.61
C ILE A 144 -1.60 13.47 5.08
N ASN A 145 -2.72 14.18 5.17
CA ASN A 145 -4.00 13.63 5.63
C ASN A 145 -5.05 13.43 4.52
N TRP A 146 -4.65 13.55 3.25
CA TRP A 146 -5.50 13.27 2.10
C TRP A 146 -4.87 12.21 1.19
N PRO A 147 -5.67 11.42 0.45
CA PRO A 147 -5.14 10.52 -0.56
C PRO A 147 -4.56 11.34 -1.72
N LEU A 148 -3.29 11.07 -2.06
CA LEU A 148 -2.68 11.50 -3.31
C LEU A 148 -3.09 10.50 -4.40
N GLU A 149 -3.57 10.98 -5.54
CA GLU A 149 -3.98 10.11 -6.65
C GLU A 149 -2.86 9.97 -7.69
N ASP A 150 -1.98 10.97 -7.82
CA ASP A 150 -0.85 10.91 -8.74
C ASP A 150 0.36 10.23 -8.10
N LYS A 151 0.91 9.27 -8.83
CA LYS A 151 2.07 8.46 -8.43
C LYS A 151 3.35 9.27 -8.53
N GLN A 152 3.45 10.16 -9.52
CA GLN A 152 4.64 10.98 -9.70
C GLN A 152 4.77 12.01 -8.59
N GLU A 153 3.67 12.67 -8.22
CA GLU A 153 3.63 13.57 -7.05
C GLU A 153 4.17 12.91 -5.78
N MET A 154 3.78 11.67 -5.49
CA MET A 154 4.26 10.97 -4.30
C MET A 154 5.76 10.65 -4.38
N ILE A 155 6.27 10.28 -5.55
CA ILE A 155 7.71 10.06 -5.76
C ILE A 155 8.49 11.36 -5.54
N ASP A 156 8.02 12.47 -6.12
CA ASP A 156 8.69 13.77 -6.03
C ASP A 156 8.72 14.29 -4.58
N ILE A 157 7.66 14.03 -3.80
CA ILE A 157 7.60 14.32 -2.36
C ILE A 157 8.64 13.49 -1.62
N VAL A 158 8.65 12.16 -1.79
CA VAL A 158 9.60 11.27 -1.12
C VAL A 158 11.05 11.62 -1.48
N GLU A 159 11.32 11.97 -2.73
CA GLU A 159 12.64 12.41 -3.17
C GLU A 159 13.06 13.73 -2.50
N THR A 160 12.14 14.69 -2.42
CA THR A 160 12.38 15.98 -1.75
C THR A 160 12.68 15.79 -0.27
N VAL A 161 11.90 14.93 0.41
CA VAL A 161 12.13 14.52 1.80
C VAL A 161 13.51 13.90 1.95
N TYR A 162 13.87 12.93 1.10
CA TYR A 162 15.17 12.28 1.15
C TYR A 162 16.33 13.26 0.98
N ARG A 163 16.26 14.13 -0.03
CA ARG A 163 17.29 15.15 -0.30
C ARG A 163 17.40 16.17 0.82
N GLY A 164 16.27 16.58 1.41
CA GLY A 164 16.26 17.54 2.52
C GLY A 164 16.73 16.94 3.83
N ALA A 165 16.28 15.73 4.15
CA ALA A 165 16.65 15.01 5.36
C ALA A 165 18.14 14.63 5.38
N ARG A 166 18.71 14.23 4.22
CA ARG A 166 20.17 14.01 4.08
C ARG A 166 21.01 15.26 4.33
N LYS A 167 20.45 16.44 4.08
CA LYS A 167 21.09 17.74 4.40
C LYS A 167 20.86 18.17 5.85
N GLY A 168 20.20 17.35 6.66
CA GLY A 168 19.89 17.63 8.06
C GLY A 168 18.71 18.57 8.29
N ARG A 169 17.88 18.82 7.26
CA ARG A 169 16.68 19.66 7.40
C ARG A 169 15.54 18.85 8.01
N GLY A 170 14.91 19.39 9.06
CA GLY A 170 13.70 18.82 9.66
C GLY A 170 12.40 19.28 8.99
N LEU A 171 12.46 20.30 8.14
CA LEU A 171 11.35 20.80 7.33
C LEU A 171 11.80 20.88 5.87
N VAL A 172 11.02 20.29 4.97
CA VAL A 172 11.24 20.36 3.52
C VAL A 172 10.04 21.01 2.85
N VAL A 173 10.28 21.75 1.77
CA VAL A 173 9.19 22.38 1.00
C VAL A 173 8.85 21.47 -0.16
N SER A 174 7.57 21.10 -0.28
CA SER A 174 7.08 20.31 -1.40
C SER A 174 7.33 21.05 -2.73
N PRO A 175 7.71 20.34 -3.80
CA PRO A 175 7.86 20.95 -5.13
C PRO A 175 6.53 21.48 -5.69
N LYS A 176 5.39 20.98 -5.17
CA LYS A 176 4.05 21.40 -5.56
C LYS A 176 3.29 21.95 -4.35
N ASP A 177 2.59 23.06 -4.58
CA ASP A 177 1.70 23.66 -3.60
C ASP A 177 0.31 22.99 -3.69
N TYR A 178 -0.19 22.51 -2.55
CA TYR A 178 -1.51 21.90 -2.40
C TYR A 178 -2.52 22.86 -1.74
N SER A 179 -2.17 24.14 -1.53
CA SER A 179 -3.05 25.16 -0.94
C SER A 179 -4.39 25.32 -1.66
N THR A 180 -4.45 25.08 -2.98
CA THR A 180 -5.67 25.20 -3.78
C THR A 180 -6.64 24.04 -3.62
N LYS A 181 -6.21 22.90 -3.07
CA LYS A 181 -7.07 21.72 -2.86
C LYS A 181 -8.13 21.93 -1.77
N TYR A 182 -7.89 22.87 -0.84
CA TYR A 182 -8.83 23.28 0.21
C TYR A 182 -9.58 24.59 -0.12
N ARG A 183 -9.48 25.11 -1.35
CA ARG A 183 -10.32 26.24 -1.78
C ARG A 183 -11.73 25.73 -2.03
N TYR A 184 -12.59 25.90 -1.03
CA TYR A 184 -14.04 25.74 -1.11
C TYR A 184 -14.67 26.75 -2.08
#